data_AF-A0A067S5D9-F1
#
_entry.id   AF-A0A067S5D9-F1
#
_cell.length_a   1.000
_cell.length_b   1.000
_cell.length_c   1.000
_cell.angle_alpha   90.00
_cell.angle_beta   90.00
_cell.angle_gamma   90.00
#
_symmetry.space_group_name_H-M   'P 1'
#
loop_
_entity.id
_entity.type
_entity.pdbx_description
1 polymer ?
#
loop_
_entity_poly.entity_id
_entity_poly.type
_entity_poly.pdbx_seq_one_letter_code
_entity_poly.pdbx_strand_id
1 'polypeptide(L)'
;MAILSSHQCTGNCTGFCTIFSLASTILTPAERNHTWYNRLDKVEKANLIDNIVAQKNHKKQEDILESEERYKAFPPQPPSTSLLHKIISGFIQDTSPSQFVEAGCAVCGKLTPFRNLIPFK
;
A
#
# COMPACT_ATOMS: atom_id res chain seq x y z
N MET A 1 4.89 28.01 1.17
CA MET A 1 4.25 26.69 1.12
C MET A 1 2.77 26.87 0.78
N ALA A 2 2.39 26.79 -0.50
CA ALA A 2 1.02 27.03 -0.95
C ALA A 2 0.54 25.91 -1.88
N ILE A 3 0.56 24.67 -1.38
CA ILE A 3 0.10 23.48 -2.14
C ILE A 3 -1.38 23.18 -1.84
N LEU A 4 -1.95 23.78 -0.79
CA LEU A 4 -3.31 23.50 -0.32
C LEU A 4 -4.43 24.29 -1.03
N SER A 5 -4.10 25.16 -1.99
CA SER A 5 -5.02 26.23 -2.44
C SER A 5 -5.76 26.00 -3.77
N SER A 6 -5.71 24.82 -4.40
CA SER A 6 -6.15 24.70 -5.80
C SER A 6 -7.18 23.62 -6.15
N HIS A 7 -7.73 22.85 -5.20
CA HIS A 7 -8.68 21.78 -5.54
C HIS A 7 -9.78 21.61 -4.47
N GLN A 8 -11.04 21.55 -4.91
CA GLN A 8 -12.21 21.27 -4.06
C GLN A 8 -12.63 19.80 -4.21
N CYS A 9 -12.87 19.13 -3.08
CA CYS A 9 -13.46 17.79 -3.09
C CYS A 9 -14.89 17.89 -3.66
N THR A 10 -15.14 17.21 -4.77
CA THR A 10 -16.46 17.15 -5.44
C THR A 10 -17.48 16.26 -4.72
N GLY A 11 -17.08 15.60 -3.62
CA GLY A 11 -17.94 14.80 -2.74
C GLY A 11 -18.46 15.57 -1.52
N ASN A 12 -18.74 14.84 -0.44
CA ASN A 12 -19.44 15.32 0.77
C ASN A 12 -18.68 16.35 1.66
N CYS A 13 -17.50 16.83 1.27
CA CYS A 13 -16.64 17.64 2.14
C CYS A 13 -16.79 19.15 1.92
N THR A 14 -17.89 19.60 1.31
CA THR A 14 -18.18 21.02 1.11
C THR A 14 -18.30 21.72 2.47
N GLY A 15 -17.46 22.74 2.72
CA GLY A 15 -17.52 23.55 3.94
C GLY A 15 -16.74 23.03 5.15
N PHE A 16 -15.98 21.95 5.02
CA PHE A 16 -15.12 21.44 6.10
C PHE A 16 -13.63 21.70 5.81
N CYS A 17 -12.86 22.00 6.87
CA CYS A 17 -11.41 22.13 6.82
C CYS A 17 -10.79 21.27 7.92
N THR A 18 -9.74 20.54 7.59
CA THR A 18 -8.95 19.75 8.55
C THR A 18 -7.75 20.53 9.02
N ILE A 19 -7.64 20.67 10.34
CA ILE A 19 -6.49 21.23 11.02
C ILE A 19 -5.72 20.06 11.62
N PHE A 20 -4.49 19.84 11.17
CA PHE A 20 -3.60 18.85 11.79
C PHE A 20 -2.95 19.48 13.01
N SER A 21 -3.14 18.87 14.19
CA SER A 21 -2.33 19.14 15.37
C SER A 21 -1.32 18.02 15.55
N LEU A 22 -0.08 18.35 15.90
CA LEU A 22 0.89 17.34 16.29
C LEU A 22 0.44 16.75 17.63
N ALA A 23 0.09 15.46 17.64
CA ALA A 23 -0.06 14.72 18.88
C ALA A 23 1.31 14.61 19.56
N SER A 24 1.39 14.99 20.83
CA SER A 24 2.65 15.07 21.58
C SER A 24 3.26 13.71 21.93
N THR A 25 2.50 12.61 21.82
CA THR A 25 2.96 11.25 22.11
C THR A 25 2.21 10.20 21.27
N ILE A 26 2.84 9.72 20.19
CA ILE A 26 2.37 8.57 19.43
C ILE A 26 3.28 7.39 19.78
N LEU A 27 2.70 6.30 20.28
CA LEU A 27 3.43 5.05 20.48
C LEU A 27 3.91 4.52 19.13
N THR A 28 5.18 4.17 19.06
CA THR A 28 5.77 3.47 17.92
C THR A 28 5.06 2.12 17.69
N PRO A 29 5.11 1.56 16.46
CA PRO A 29 4.59 0.21 16.21
C PRO A 29 5.16 -0.85 17.17
N ALA A 30 6.44 -0.75 17.54
CA ALA A 30 7.08 -1.67 18.47
C ALA A 30 6.46 -1.60 19.87
N GLU A 31 6.25 -0.39 20.40
CA GLU A 31 5.62 -0.18 21.71
C GLU A 31 4.17 -0.68 21.73
N ARG A 32 3.42 -0.45 20.64
CA ARG A 32 2.04 -0.98 20.51
C ARG A 32 2.01 -2.50 20.49
N ASN A 33 2.92 -3.14 19.76
CA ASN A 33 3.00 -4.60 19.71
C ASN A 33 3.42 -5.18 21.06
N HIS A 34 4.40 -4.57 21.74
CA HIS A 34 4.86 -5.02 23.05
C HIS A 34 3.76 -4.90 24.11
N THR A 35 3.05 -3.78 24.15
CA THR A 35 1.92 -3.56 25.07
C THR A 35 0.75 -4.50 24.79
N TRP A 36 0.45 -4.81 23.52
CA TRP A 36 -0.53 -5.84 23.18
C TRP A 36 -0.09 -7.24 23.65
N TYR A 37 1.12 -7.68 23.31
CA TYR A 37 1.62 -9.00 23.66
C TYR A 37 1.67 -9.23 25.19
N ASN A 38 2.03 -8.18 25.95
CA ASN A 38 2.09 -8.28 27.41
C ASN A 38 0.73 -8.35 28.09
N ARG A 39 -0.35 -7.93 27.42
CA ARG A 39 -1.72 -8.02 27.94
C ARG A 39 -2.31 -9.43 27.84
N LEU A 40 -1.72 -10.29 27.01
CA LEU A 40 -2.17 -11.67 26.84
C LEU A 40 -1.75 -12.55 28.01
N ASP A 41 -2.64 -13.47 28.39
CA ASP A 41 -2.35 -14.52 29.34
C ASP A 41 -1.41 -15.60 28.75
N LYS A 42 -1.00 -16.57 29.57
CA LYS A 42 -0.06 -17.63 29.14
C LYS A 42 -0.64 -18.55 28.07
N VAL A 43 -1.94 -18.83 28.14
CA VAL A 43 -2.64 -19.72 27.19
C VAL A 43 -2.81 -19.01 25.86
N GLU A 44 -3.23 -17.74 25.88
CA GLU A 44 -3.36 -16.90 24.70
C GLU A 44 -2.01 -16.74 23.96
N LYS A 45 -0.91 -16.58 24.71
CA LYS A 45 0.45 -16.53 24.14
C LYS A 45 0.85 -17.84 23.47
N ALA A 46 0.57 -18.99 24.10
CA ALA A 46 0.88 -20.28 23.51
C ALA A 46 0.10 -20.50 22.21
N ASN A 47 -1.22 -20.24 22.23
CA ASN A 47 -2.08 -20.35 21.05
C ASN A 47 -1.63 -19.43 19.91
N LEU A 48 -1.17 -18.21 20.22
CA LEU A 48 -0.63 -17.30 19.21
C LEU A 48 0.61 -17.87 18.52
N ILE A 49 1.55 -18.44 19.29
CA ILE A 49 2.77 -19.06 18.76
C ILE A 49 2.40 -20.26 17.88
N ASP A 50 1.50 -21.12 18.34
CA ASP A 50 1.08 -22.31 17.59
C ASP A 50 0.43 -21.94 16.25
N ASN A 51 -0.44 -20.92 16.25
CA ASN A 51 -1.05 -20.38 15.03
C ASN A 51 0.00 -19.84 14.05
N ILE A 52 1.01 -19.10 14.54
CA ILE A 52 2.10 -18.58 13.70
C ILE A 52 2.91 -19.73 13.08
N VAL A 53 3.20 -20.78 13.86
CA VAL A 53 3.94 -21.97 13.37
C VAL A 53 3.12 -22.72 12.32
N ALA A 54 1.83 -22.95 12.58
CA ALA A 54 0.93 -23.62 11.64
C ALA A 54 0.84 -22.86 10.30
N GLN A 55 0.67 -21.52 10.35
CA GLN A 55 0.64 -20.67 9.16
C GLN A 55 1.96 -20.71 8.37
N LYS A 56 3.11 -20.68 9.05
CA LYS A 56 4.42 -20.80 8.39
C LYS A 56 4.59 -22.14 7.69
N ASN A 57 4.15 -23.23 8.32
CA ASN A 57 4.26 -24.57 7.75
C ASN A 57 3.37 -24.71 6.51
N HIS A 58 2.14 -24.18 6.54
CA HIS A 58 1.23 -24.20 5.39
C HIS A 58 1.81 -23.41 4.21
N LYS A 59 2.28 -22.18 4.47
CA LYS A 59 2.93 -21.35 3.45
C LYS A 59 4.18 -22.02 2.86
N LYS A 60 5.02 -22.64 3.70
CA LYS A 60 6.21 -23.37 3.22
C LYS A 60 5.85 -24.51 2.28
N GLN A 61 4.75 -25.21 2.54
CA GLN A 61 4.30 -26.31 1.69
C GLN A 61 3.75 -25.82 0.34
N GLU A 62 2.97 -24.72 0.35
CA GLU A 62 2.49 -24.05 -0.87
C GLU A 62 3.67 -23.49 -1.71
N ASP A 63 4.65 -22.86 -1.07
CA ASP A 63 5.83 -22.29 -1.73
C ASP A 63 6.67 -23.39 -2.44
N ILE A 64 6.76 -24.59 -1.85
CA ILE A 64 7.49 -25.73 -2.43
C ILE A 64 6.77 -26.24 -3.70
N LEU A 65 5.46 -26.46 -3.64
CA LEU A 65 4.66 -26.93 -4.78
C LEU A 65 4.69 -25.94 -5.95
N GLU A 66 4.58 -24.65 -5.66
CA GLU A 66 4.66 -23.59 -6.67
C GLU A 66 6.07 -23.45 -7.26
N SER A 67 7.11 -23.76 -6.47
CA SER A 67 8.49 -23.75 -6.97
C SER A 67 8.72 -24.80 -8.04
N GLU A 68 8.21 -26.03 -7.87
CA GLU A 68 8.43 -27.13 -8.82
C GLU A 68 7.83 -26.86 -10.21
N GLU A 69 6.69 -26.15 -10.28
CA GLU A 69 6.11 -25.74 -11.57
C GLU A 69 6.90 -24.62 -12.25
N ARG A 70 7.51 -23.71 -11.48
CA ARG A 70 8.36 -22.61 -12.00
C ARG A 70 9.70 -23.07 -12.57
N TYR A 71 10.18 -24.29 -12.24
CA TYR A 71 11.48 -24.80 -12.68
C TYR A 71 11.50 -25.44 -14.06
N LYS A 72 10.37 -25.59 -14.75
CA LYS A 72 10.36 -26.27 -16.06
C LYS A 72 11.15 -25.54 -17.16
N ALA A 73 11.48 -24.27 -16.97
CA ALA A 73 12.49 -23.56 -17.77
C ALA A 73 12.94 -22.27 -17.03
N PHE A 74 13.74 -22.41 -15.97
CA PHE A 74 14.38 -21.27 -15.30
C PHE A 74 15.86 -21.13 -15.73
N PRO A 75 16.32 -19.91 -16.11
CA PRO A 75 15.52 -18.71 -16.28
C PRO A 75 14.56 -18.86 -17.47
N PRO A 76 13.40 -18.19 -17.43
CA PRO A 76 12.52 -18.14 -18.60
C PRO A 76 13.29 -17.61 -19.80
N GLN A 77 12.85 -17.99 -21.00
CA GLN A 77 13.43 -17.41 -22.21
C GLN A 77 13.30 -15.88 -22.17
N PRO A 78 14.34 -15.15 -22.61
CA PRO A 78 14.27 -13.70 -22.64
C PRO A 78 13.10 -13.24 -23.53
N PRO A 79 12.39 -12.17 -23.14
CA PRO A 79 11.33 -11.59 -23.96
C PRO A 79 11.89 -11.09 -25.30
N SER A 80 11.07 -11.12 -26.35
CA SER A 80 11.44 -10.57 -27.65
C SER A 80 11.69 -9.06 -27.57
N THR A 81 12.49 -8.52 -28.50
CA THR A 81 12.79 -7.07 -28.56
C THR A 81 11.52 -6.22 -28.69
N SER A 82 10.53 -6.68 -29.46
CA SER A 82 9.24 -6.00 -29.60
C SER A 82 8.44 -5.98 -28.30
N LEU A 83 8.46 -7.09 -27.56
CA LEU A 83 7.80 -7.18 -26.25
C LEU A 83 8.49 -6.30 -25.22
N LEU A 84 9.82 -6.31 -25.17
CA LEU A 84 10.61 -5.41 -24.31
C LEU A 84 10.26 -3.94 -24.57
N HIS A 85 10.25 -3.52 -25.84
CA HIS A 85 9.90 -2.14 -26.20
C HIS A 85 8.49 -1.78 -25.76
N LYS A 86 7.52 -2.71 -25.92
CA LYS A 86 6.13 -2.51 -25.49
C LYS A 86 6.02 -2.39 -23.97
N ILE A 87 6.73 -3.24 -23.22
CA ILE A 87 6.77 -3.18 -21.75
C ILE A 87 7.32 -1.84 -21.30
N ILE A 88 8.48 -1.42 -21.84
CA ILE A 88 9.14 -0.17 -21.47
C ILE A 88 8.26 1.03 -21.82
N SER A 89 7.73 1.07 -23.05
CA SER A 89 6.92 2.19 -23.51
C SER A 89 5.62 2.30 -22.72
N GLY A 90 4.94 1.18 -22.46
CA GLY A 90 3.73 1.14 -21.64
C GLY A 90 4.00 1.63 -20.23
N PHE A 91 5.08 1.14 -19.60
CA PHE A 91 5.49 1.60 -18.28
C PHE A 91 5.68 3.12 -18.25
N ILE A 92 6.44 3.69 -19.20
CA ILE A 92 6.68 5.14 -19.26
C ILE A 92 5.36 5.93 -19.41
N GLN A 93 4.43 5.44 -20.22
CA GLN A 93 3.13 6.07 -20.43
C GLN A 93 2.29 6.06 -19.14
N ASP A 94 2.21 4.91 -18.49
CA ASP A 94 1.43 4.72 -17.26
C ASP A 94 2.05 5.50 -16.08
N THR A 95 3.38 5.61 -16.05
CA THR A 95 4.12 6.38 -15.05
C THR A 95 4.38 7.83 -15.47
N SER A 96 3.67 8.36 -16.48
CA SER A 96 3.71 9.80 -16.74
C SER A 96 3.09 10.53 -15.55
N PRO A 97 3.69 11.60 -15.00
CA PRO A 97 3.13 12.32 -13.84
C PRO A 97 1.66 12.75 -14.04
N SER A 98 1.28 13.06 -15.28
CA SER A 98 -0.10 13.38 -15.64
C SER A 98 -1.11 12.24 -15.42
N GLN A 99 -0.64 10.99 -15.37
CA GLN A 99 -1.47 9.78 -15.32
C GLN A 99 -1.56 9.14 -13.94
N PHE A 100 -0.54 9.32 -13.07
CA PHE A 100 -0.49 8.66 -11.77
C PHE A 100 -0.41 9.61 -10.56
N VAL A 101 -0.14 10.90 -10.75
CA VAL A 101 -0.09 11.82 -9.60
C VAL A 101 -1.51 12.00 -9.07
N GLU A 102 -1.67 11.84 -7.75
CA GLU A 102 -2.94 11.95 -7.04
C GLU A 102 -2.86 13.05 -5.98
N ALA A 103 -3.99 13.71 -5.73
CA ALA A 103 -4.15 14.57 -4.55
C ALA A 103 -5.12 13.92 -3.57
N GLY A 104 -4.78 13.96 -2.29
CA GLY A 104 -5.68 13.58 -1.21
C GLY A 104 -6.53 14.75 -0.75
N CYS A 105 -7.82 14.51 -0.53
CA CYS A 105 -8.64 15.44 0.24
C CYS A 105 -8.17 15.47 1.69
N ALA A 106 -7.81 16.64 2.21
CA ALA A 106 -7.38 16.77 3.60
C ALA A 106 -8.49 16.36 4.60
N VAL A 107 -9.77 16.52 4.22
CA VAL A 107 -10.93 16.25 5.09
C VAL A 107 -11.27 14.77 5.19
N CYS A 108 -11.52 14.11 4.05
CA CYS A 108 -11.95 12.70 4.03
C CYS A 108 -10.85 11.71 3.64
N GLY A 109 -9.64 12.19 3.30
CA GLY A 109 -8.52 11.35 2.88
C GLY A 109 -8.67 10.71 1.50
N LYS A 110 -9.79 10.96 0.78
CA LYS A 110 -10.01 10.37 -0.54
C LYS A 110 -8.93 10.85 -1.51
N LEU A 111 -8.17 9.91 -2.06
CA LEU A 111 -7.23 10.15 -3.15
C LEU A 111 -8.01 10.29 -4.46
N THR A 112 -7.62 11.25 -5.28
CA THR A 112 -8.20 11.46 -6.61
C THR A 112 -7.07 11.81 -7.59
N PRO A 113 -7.02 11.16 -8.77
CA PRO A 113 -6.05 11.49 -9.81
C PRO A 113 -6.11 12.97 -10.19
N PHE A 114 -4.95 13.62 -10.36
CA PHE A 114 -4.89 15.04 -10.71
C PHE A 114 -5.67 15.37 -11.99
N ARG A 115 -5.66 14.47 -12.98
CA ARG A 115 -6.44 14.61 -14.22
C ARG A 115 -7.95 14.72 -14.02
N ASN A 116 -8.46 14.28 -12.85
CA ASN A 116 -9.88 14.30 -12.50
C ASN A 116 -10.22 15.44 -11.52
N LEU A 117 -9.25 16.27 -11.12
CA LEU A 117 -9.50 17.40 -10.24
C LEU A 117 -9.85 18.64 -11.07
N ILE A 118 -10.83 19.41 -10.61
CA ILE A 118 -11.16 20.72 -11.19
C ILE A 118 -10.34 21.83 -10.49
N PRO A 119 -9.83 22.83 -11.23
CA PRO A 119 -9.18 23.99 -10.63
C PRO A 119 -10.14 24.74 -9.71
N PHE A 120 -9.64 25.17 -8.56
CA PHE A 120 -10.35 26.10 -7.68
C PHE A 120 -10.53 27.46 -8.38
N LYS A 121 -11.75 27.98 -8.41
CA LYS A 121 -12.06 29.35 -8.90
C LYS A 121 -12.03 30.34 -7.75
#